data_AF-A0A3D4Q2P0-F1
#
_entry.id   AF-A0A3D4Q2P0-F1
#
_cell.length_a   1.000
_cell.length_b   1.000
_cell.length_c   1.000
_cell.angle_alpha   90.00
_cell.angle_beta   90.00
_cell.angle_gamma   90.00
#
_symmetry.space_group_name_H-M   'P 1'
#
loop_
_entity.id
_entity.type
_entity.pdbx_description
1 polymer ?
#
loop_
_entity_poly.entity_id
_entity_poly.type
_entity_poly.pdbx_seq_one_letter_code
_entity_poly.pdbx_strand_id
1 'polypeptide(L)'
;MARMINAGRVDVTLSPFEMNPAKAIVVEGIHLVPIEGIKIAIAGSRHWPVSKIHPLGDEFYTALVKGIEQLRRAGIIERAYRECGFFHPELAEWKLLNPSSN
;
A
#
# COMPACT_ATOMS: atom_id res chain seq x y z
N MET A 1 -1.34 -15.54 -5.02
CA MET A 1 -1.03 -15.08 -6.39
C MET A 1 0.26 -15.65 -6.96
N ALA A 2 1.39 -15.66 -6.24
CA ALA A 2 2.66 -16.18 -6.74
C ALA A 2 2.57 -17.60 -7.37
N ARG A 3 1.89 -18.53 -6.70
CA ARG A 3 1.63 -19.88 -7.26
C ARG A 3 0.83 -19.90 -8.57
N MET A 4 -0.07 -18.93 -8.79
CA MET A 4 -0.86 -18.83 -10.03
C MET A 4 -0.01 -18.35 -11.20
N ILE A 5 0.89 -17.39 -10.96
CA ILE A 5 1.88 -16.93 -11.96
C ILE A 5 2.86 -18.07 -12.26
N ASN A 6 3.42 -18.71 -11.22
CA ASN A 6 4.38 -19.80 -11.39
C ASN A 6 3.80 -21.01 -12.14
N ALA A 7 2.49 -21.24 -12.02
CA ALA A 7 1.79 -22.29 -12.75
C ALA A 7 1.33 -21.88 -14.17
N GLY A 8 1.69 -20.69 -14.65
CA GLY A 8 1.32 -20.19 -15.97
C GLY A 8 -0.17 -19.90 -16.16
N ARG A 9 -0.92 -19.70 -15.08
CA ARG A 9 -2.38 -19.47 -15.14
C ARG A 9 -2.74 -18.01 -15.38
N VAL A 10 -1.81 -17.11 -15.08
CA VAL A 10 -1.89 -15.66 -15.28
C VAL A 10 -0.47 -15.14 -15.55
N ASP A 11 -0.33 -14.10 -16.37
CA ASP A 11 0.99 -13.56 -16.72
C ASP A 11 1.53 -12.57 -15.67
N VAL A 12 0.63 -11.82 -15.03
CA VAL A 12 1.00 -10.73 -14.10
C VAL A 12 0.04 -10.66 -12.91
N THR A 13 0.47 -10.02 -11.84
CA THR A 13 -0.39 -9.67 -10.70
C THR A 13 -0.05 -8.28 -10.17
N LEU A 14 -1.02 -7.63 -9.52
CA LEU A 14 -0.79 -6.39 -8.80
C LEU A 14 -0.28 -6.72 -7.39
N SER A 15 0.82 -6.11 -7.01
CA SER A 15 1.40 -6.25 -5.67
C SER A 15 2.11 -4.96 -5.27
N PRO A 16 2.19 -4.64 -3.96
CA PRO A 16 3.16 -3.69 -3.46
C PRO A 16 4.60 -4.10 -3.84
N PHE A 17 5.47 -3.11 -3.94
CA PHE A 17 6.91 -3.32 -4.09
C PHE A 17 7.53 -3.65 -2.74
N GLU A 18 8.39 -4.65 -2.71
CA GLU A 18 9.18 -4.97 -1.51
C GLU A 18 10.33 -3.97 -1.34
N MET A 19 10.69 -3.68 -0.09
CA MET A 19 11.79 -2.77 0.25
C MET A 19 13.13 -3.50 0.16
N ASN A 20 13.48 -3.96 -1.04
CA ASN A 20 14.78 -4.53 -1.38
C ASN A 20 15.25 -3.99 -2.75
N PRO A 21 16.56 -4.10 -3.08
CA PRO A 21 17.08 -3.52 -4.33
C PRO A 21 16.32 -3.96 -5.59
N ALA A 22 15.95 -5.25 -5.66
CA ALA A 22 15.21 -5.84 -6.77
C ALA A 22 13.70 -5.53 -6.76
N LYS A 23 13.19 -4.94 -5.68
CA LYS A 23 11.75 -4.82 -5.34
C LYS A 23 10.97 -6.13 -5.52
N ALA A 24 11.68 -7.25 -5.34
CA ALA A 24 11.19 -8.56 -5.70
C ALA A 24 10.47 -9.22 -4.53
N ILE A 25 9.47 -10.02 -4.86
CA ILE A 25 8.67 -10.79 -3.90
C ILE A 25 9.15 -12.24 -3.97
N VAL A 26 9.56 -12.79 -2.84
CA VAL A 26 9.91 -14.21 -2.70
C VAL A 26 8.84 -14.88 -1.85
N VAL A 27 8.10 -15.83 -2.41
CA VAL A 27 7.10 -16.62 -1.69
C VAL A 27 7.32 -18.09 -2.00
N GLU A 28 7.66 -18.89 -0.98
CA GLU A 28 7.86 -20.34 -1.13
C GLU A 28 8.86 -20.71 -2.26
N GLY A 29 9.93 -19.91 -2.41
CA GLY A 29 10.94 -20.09 -3.48
C GLY A 29 10.52 -19.56 -4.86
N ILE A 30 9.28 -19.08 -5.02
CA ILE A 30 8.83 -18.38 -6.23
C ILE A 30 9.32 -16.94 -6.18
N HIS A 31 10.09 -16.54 -7.18
CA HIS A 31 10.64 -15.21 -7.30
C HIS A 31 9.85 -14.40 -8.33
N LEU A 32 9.20 -13.33 -7.88
CA LEU A 32 8.48 -12.40 -8.75
C LEU A 32 9.22 -11.06 -8.76
N VAL A 33 9.52 -10.58 -9.96
CA VAL A 33 10.13 -9.26 -10.18
C VAL A 33 9.10 -8.29 -10.74
N PRO A 34 9.23 -6.98 -10.46
CA PRO A 34 8.36 -5.99 -11.09
C PRO A 34 8.64 -5.87 -12.59
N ILE A 35 7.65 -5.39 -13.34
CA ILE A 35 7.90 -4.88 -14.69
C ILE A 35 8.49 -3.48 -14.54
N GLU A 36 9.77 -3.34 -14.90
CA GLU A 36 10.52 -2.10 -14.67
C GLU A 36 9.93 -0.90 -15.42
N GLY A 37 9.98 0.27 -14.78
CA GLY A 37 9.60 1.55 -15.37
C GLY A 37 8.10 1.85 -15.38
N ILE A 38 7.24 0.92 -14.92
CA ILE A 38 5.78 1.14 -14.87
C ILE A 38 5.20 0.84 -13.48
N LYS A 39 4.23 1.66 -13.05
CA LYS A 39 3.47 1.47 -11.81
C LYS A 39 1.98 1.69 -12.03
N ILE A 40 1.17 1.10 -11.17
CA ILE A 40 -0.29 1.22 -11.19
C ILE A 40 -0.73 1.69 -9.81
N ALA A 41 -1.58 2.71 -9.77
CA ALA A 41 -2.23 3.18 -8.55
C ALA A 41 -3.45 2.29 -8.26
N ILE A 42 -3.53 1.72 -7.07
CA ILE A 42 -4.74 1.04 -6.60
C ILE A 42 -5.55 2.07 -5.81
N ALA A 43 -6.60 2.61 -6.42
CA ALA A 43 -7.48 3.56 -5.78
C ALA A 43 -8.20 2.89 -4.61
N GLY A 44 -8.01 3.41 -3.40
CA GLY A 44 -8.59 2.85 -2.19
C GLY A 44 -8.30 3.72 -0.99
N SER A 45 -9.08 3.50 0.07
CA SER A 45 -8.88 4.14 1.37
C SER A 45 -8.66 3.08 2.44
N ARG A 46 -7.84 3.42 3.43
CA ARG A 46 -7.60 2.59 4.61
C ARG A 46 -8.43 3.12 5.77
N HIS A 47 -9.11 2.21 6.44
CA HIS A 47 -10.00 2.51 7.56
C HIS A 47 -9.69 1.58 8.72
N TRP A 48 -9.83 2.10 9.94
CA TRP A 48 -9.79 1.27 11.14
C TRP A 48 -11.21 0.79 11.44
N PRO A 49 -11.46 -0.53 11.52
CA PRO A 49 -12.76 -1.04 11.89
C PRO A 49 -13.04 -0.72 13.37
N VAL A 50 -14.21 -0.14 13.65
CA VAL A 50 -14.70 0.11 15.01
C VAL A 50 -16.06 -0.56 15.17
N SER A 51 -16.23 -1.28 16.28
CA SER A 51 -17.49 -1.97 16.58
C SER A 51 -18.61 -0.97 16.88
N LYS A 52 -19.72 -1.10 16.14
CA LYS A 52 -20.92 -0.27 16.33
C LYS A 52 -21.76 -0.65 17.56
N ILE A 53 -21.59 -1.87 18.07
CA ILE A 53 -22.37 -2.40 19.21
C ILE A 53 -21.60 -2.32 20.53
N HIS A 54 -20.32 -1.96 20.48
CA HIS A 54 -19.55 -1.79 21.69
C HIS A 54 -20.04 -0.52 22.42
N PRO A 55 -20.28 -0.55 23.74
CA PRO A 55 -20.80 0.61 24.48
C PRO A 55 -19.97 1.89 24.35
N LEU A 56 -18.67 1.75 24.08
CA LEU A 56 -17.73 2.86 23.88
C LEU A 56 -17.29 3.06 22.42
N GLY A 57 -17.99 2.45 21.45
CA GLY A 57 -17.60 2.46 20.03
C GLY A 57 -17.53 3.88 19.46
N ASP A 58 -18.56 4.69 19.70
CA ASP A 58 -18.65 6.06 19.17
C ASP A 58 -17.61 6.99 19.81
N GLU A 59 -17.38 6.85 21.12
CA GLU A 59 -16.35 7.62 21.83
C GLU A 59 -14.95 7.27 21.30
N PHE A 60 -14.65 5.98 21.17
CA PHE A 60 -13.40 5.51 20.60
C PHE A 60 -13.20 6.00 19.17
N TYR A 61 -14.22 5.89 18.32
CA TYR A 61 -14.15 6.36 16.93
C TYR A 61 -13.85 7.87 16.87
N THR A 62 -14.54 8.67 17.69
CA THR A 62 -14.34 10.12 17.77
C THR A 62 -12.90 10.47 18.18
N ALA A 63 -12.38 9.80 19.22
CA ALA A 63 -11.01 10.00 19.67
C ALA A 63 -9.99 9.59 18.59
N LEU A 64 -10.23 8.46 17.92
CA LEU A 64 -9.38 7.95 16.84
C LEU A 64 -9.31 8.93 15.67
N VAL A 65 -10.46 9.38 15.14
CA VAL A 65 -10.51 10.32 14.02
C VAL A 65 -9.79 11.62 14.37
N LYS A 66 -10.04 12.17 15.56
CA LYS A 66 -9.36 13.38 16.05
C LYS A 66 -7.83 13.20 16.09
N GLY A 67 -7.35 12.07 16.61
CA GLY A 67 -5.93 11.75 16.65
C GLY A 67 -5.31 11.62 15.26
N ILE A 68 -5.95 10.89 14.35
CA ILE A 68 -5.49 10.73 12.97
C ILE A 68 -5.41 12.08 12.24
N GLU A 69 -6.38 12.97 12.42
CA GLU A 69 -6.33 14.31 11.85
C GLU A 69 -5.13 15.12 12.35
N GLN A 70 -4.83 15.07 13.65
CA GLN A 70 -3.68 15.74 14.22
C GLN A 70 -2.37 15.21 13.63
N LEU A 71 -2.23 13.87 13.53
CA LEU A 71 -1.05 13.24 12.94
C LEU A 71 -0.89 13.58 11.46
N ARG A 72 -1.99 13.72 10.71
CA ARG A 72 -1.96 14.19 9.31
C ARG A 72 -1.51 15.63 9.21
N ARG A 73 -2.09 16.55 9.99
CA ARG A 73 -1.71 17.97 10.01
C ARG A 73 -0.23 18.17 10.39
N ALA A 74 0.29 17.32 11.28
CA ALA A 74 1.69 17.33 11.68
C ALA A 74 2.65 16.65 10.70
N GLY A 75 2.16 16.07 9.58
CA GLY A 75 3.00 15.35 8.60
C GLY A 75 3.55 14.00 9.09
N ILE A 76 3.15 13.53 10.27
CA ILE A 76 3.70 12.31 10.89
C ILE A 76 3.34 11.06 10.08
N ILE A 77 2.10 10.99 9.57
CA ILE A 77 1.65 9.84 8.77
C ILE A 77 2.44 9.75 7.46
N GLU A 78 2.66 10.87 6.78
CA GLU A 78 3.43 10.89 5.54
C GLU A 78 4.89 10.47 5.77
N ARG A 79 5.52 11.01 6.81
CA ARG A 79 6.87 10.63 7.21
C ARG A 79 6.96 9.13 7.48
N ALA A 80 6.04 8.56 8.25
CA ALA A 80 6.00 7.13 8.54
C ALA A 80 5.92 6.27 7.27
N TYR A 81 5.14 6.68 6.26
CA TYR A 81 5.09 5.97 4.97
C TYR A 81 6.40 6.03 4.18
N ARG A 82 7.14 7.14 4.26
CA ARG A 82 8.45 7.25 3.63
C ARG A 82 9.47 6.39 4.35
N GLU A 83 9.50 6.46 5.69
CA GLU A 83 10.44 5.74 6.55
C GLU A 83 10.24 4.21 6.49
N CYS A 84 9.00 3.74 6.34
CA CYS A 84 8.73 2.30 6.18
C CYS A 84 8.83 1.80 4.73
N GLY A 85 9.26 2.65 3.79
CA GLY A 85 9.48 2.29 2.39
C GLY A 85 8.23 2.19 1.52
N PHE A 86 7.04 2.50 2.06
CA PHE A 86 5.80 2.50 1.28
C PHE A 86 5.85 3.54 0.14
N PHE A 87 6.40 4.72 0.42
CA PHE A 87 6.70 5.73 -0.60
C PHE A 87 8.16 5.64 -1.02
N HIS A 88 8.45 4.69 -1.91
CA HIS A 88 9.80 4.42 -2.39
C HIS A 88 10.29 5.52 -3.36
N PRO A 89 11.38 6.26 -3.04
CA PRO A 89 11.86 7.36 -3.89
C PRO A 89 12.24 6.91 -5.30
N GLU A 90 12.89 5.75 -5.45
CA GLU A 90 13.29 5.22 -6.77
C GLU A 90 12.11 4.90 -7.70
N LEU A 91 10.90 4.76 -7.16
CA LEU A 91 9.70 4.50 -7.95
C LEU A 91 9.02 5.80 -8.40
N ALA A 92 9.49 6.97 -7.95
CA ALA A 92 8.89 8.27 -8.28
C ALA A 92 8.81 8.48 -9.80
N GLU A 93 9.91 8.18 -10.50
CA GLU A 93 10.07 8.35 -11.95
C GLU A 93 9.38 7.27 -12.80
N TRP A 94 8.87 6.20 -12.18
CA TRP A 94 8.17 5.15 -12.92
C TRP A 94 6.85 5.66 -13.47
N LYS A 95 6.53 5.30 -14.72
CA LYS A 95 5.31 5.74 -15.41
C LYS A 95 4.07 5.18 -14.73
N LEU A 96 3.21 6.07 -14.22
CA LEU A 96 1.89 5.70 -13.74
C LEU A 96 0.97 5.40 -14.94
N LEU A 97 0.50 4.15 -15.05
CA LEU A 97 -0.33 3.73 -16.19
C LEU A 97 -1.80 4.17 -16.07
N ASN A 98 -2.28 4.37 -14.85
CA ASN A 98 -3.66 4.79 -14.57
C ASN A 98 -3.68 6.07 -13.71
N PRO A 99 -3.24 7.22 -14.25
CA PRO A 99 -3.44 8.48 -13.56
C PRO A 99 -4.93 8.70 -13.31
N SER A 100 -5.29 9.23 -12.14
CA SER A 100 -6.67 9.63 -11.88
C SER A 100 -7.08 10.66 -12.94
N SER A 101 -8.18 10.40 -13.64
CA SER A 101 -8.85 11.41 -14.45
C SER A 101 -9.29 12.52 -13.50
N ASN A 102 -8.66 13.69 -13.56
CA ASN A 102 -9.19 14.89 -12.90
C ASN A 102 -10.51 15.29 -13.54
#